data_AF-A0A428MR76-F1
#
_entry.id   AF-A0A428MR76-F1
#
_cell.length_a   1.000
_cell.length_b   1.000
_cell.length_c   1.000
_cell.angle_alpha   90.00
_cell.angle_beta   90.00
_cell.angle_gamma   90.00
#
_symmetry.space_group_name_H-M   'P 1'
#
loop_
_entity.id
_entity.type
_entity.pdbx_description
1 polymer ?
#
loop_
_entity_poly.entity_id
_entity_poly.type
_entity_poly.pdbx_seq_one_letter_code
_entity_poly.pdbx_strand_id
1 'polypeptide(L)'
;MRNASVAEWIVSRFTSKERATSIVGDFVELESQKGAMWFWLSIAGVLLSLCWRRVLALAVVLYMSGWTYAHFQMMLFGIHSRHHPMEVWVEALLMLAFVGILLWIMLVYGAISYGIRDRATQMTLLWAVLMTSIIFFWLKPTVLAACLALALILAWSSMSNLENRRAMLVLTTTTAAGVVSGFVAAYVGGHYQNFVNPGPLGPKELAAHPSIVWGHICLLLAVVWNTTTVYSRMHGRTTRNTLAEGS
;
A
#
# COMPACT_ATOMS: atom_id res chain seq x y z
N MET A 1 5.28 -23.30 -31.13
CA MET A 1 5.40 -21.82 -31.10
C MET A 1 4.36 -21.11 -30.21
N ARG A 2 3.15 -21.65 -29.97
CA ARG A 2 2.15 -21.01 -29.06
C ARG A 2 2.65 -20.81 -27.62
N ASN A 3 3.52 -21.69 -27.11
CA ASN A 3 4.05 -21.59 -25.74
C ASN A 3 5.02 -20.41 -25.56
N ALA A 4 5.86 -20.16 -26.57
CA ALA A 4 6.82 -19.05 -26.56
C ALA A 4 6.12 -17.68 -26.53
N SER A 5 5.09 -17.49 -27.35
CA SER A 5 4.33 -16.24 -27.36
C SER A 5 3.58 -15.98 -26.05
N VAL A 6 3.06 -17.03 -25.40
CA VAL A 6 2.44 -16.92 -24.07
C VAL A 6 3.50 -16.57 -23.02
N ALA A 7 4.66 -17.22 -23.03
CA ALA A 7 5.74 -16.94 -22.09
C ALA A 7 6.27 -15.50 -22.24
N GLU A 8 6.49 -15.03 -23.47
CA GLU A 8 6.91 -13.66 -23.76
C GLU A 8 5.86 -12.65 -23.30
N TRP A 9 4.58 -12.94 -23.54
CA TRP A 9 3.48 -12.10 -23.05
C TRP A 9 3.45 -12.01 -21.52
N ILE A 10 3.70 -13.11 -20.80
CA ILE A 10 3.75 -13.10 -19.33
C ILE A 10 4.98 -12.31 -18.85
N VAL A 11 6.17 -12.62 -19.36
CA VAL A 11 7.43 -11.99 -18.91
C VAL A 11 7.45 -10.50 -19.23
N SER A 12 6.92 -10.08 -20.38
CA SER A 12 6.81 -8.66 -20.77
C SER A 12 5.88 -7.82 -19.88
N ARG A 13 5.07 -8.44 -19.00
CA ARG A 13 4.35 -7.70 -17.95
C ARG A 13 5.26 -7.23 -16.82
N PHE A 14 6.41 -7.87 -16.64
CA PHE A 14 7.33 -7.62 -15.53
C PHE A 14 8.67 -7.01 -15.97
N THR A 15 9.00 -7.07 -17.26
CA THR A 15 10.24 -6.52 -17.84
C THR A 15 9.99 -5.81 -19.17
N SER A 16 11.03 -5.22 -19.79
CA SER A 16 10.91 -4.63 -21.13
C SER A 16 10.63 -5.70 -22.19
N LYS A 17 9.96 -5.31 -23.27
CA LYS A 17 9.62 -6.26 -24.35
C LYS A 17 10.88 -6.93 -24.91
N GLU A 18 11.90 -6.16 -25.23
CA GLU A 18 13.20 -6.66 -25.73
C GLU A 18 13.85 -7.67 -24.77
N ARG A 19 13.87 -7.36 -23.48
CA ARG A 19 14.44 -8.27 -22.47
C ARG A 19 13.59 -9.51 -22.29
N ALA A 20 12.27 -9.41 -22.42
CA ALA A 20 11.37 -10.56 -22.39
C ALA A 20 11.61 -11.47 -23.60
N THR A 21 11.71 -10.91 -24.82
CA THR A 21 12.00 -11.65 -26.04
C THR A 21 13.35 -12.34 -25.96
N SER A 22 14.39 -11.66 -25.46
CA SER A 22 15.72 -12.26 -25.25
C SER A 22 15.68 -13.42 -24.25
N ILE A 23 15.09 -13.23 -23.07
CA ILE A 23 14.99 -14.28 -22.05
C ILE A 23 14.21 -15.50 -22.58
N VAL A 24 13.09 -15.28 -23.27
CA VAL A 24 12.28 -16.38 -23.80
C VAL A 24 12.98 -17.05 -24.98
N GLY A 25 13.69 -16.30 -25.82
CA GLY A 25 14.51 -16.84 -26.90
C GLY A 25 15.53 -17.86 -26.39
N ASP A 26 16.31 -17.48 -25.37
CA ASP A 26 17.31 -18.36 -24.72
C ASP A 26 16.67 -19.66 -24.19
N PHE A 27 15.45 -19.57 -23.64
CA PHE A 27 14.75 -20.75 -23.12
C PHE A 27 14.11 -21.62 -24.20
N VAL A 28 13.67 -21.05 -25.33
CA VAL A 28 13.07 -21.79 -26.44
C VAL A 28 14.12 -22.65 -27.15
N GLU A 29 15.35 -22.16 -27.29
CA GLU A 29 16.45 -22.95 -27.84
C GLU A 29 16.70 -24.22 -27.01
N LEU A 30 16.65 -24.07 -25.68
CA LEU A 30 16.84 -25.15 -24.71
C LEU A 30 15.59 -26.04 -24.50
N GLU A 31 14.39 -25.56 -24.85
CA GLU A 31 13.14 -26.33 -24.76
C GLU A 31 13.21 -27.61 -25.61
N SER A 32 13.82 -27.51 -26.80
CA SER A 32 13.97 -28.65 -27.73
C SER A 32 14.78 -29.81 -27.13
N GLN A 33 15.68 -29.51 -26.18
CA GLN A 33 16.57 -30.50 -25.55
C GLN A 33 16.04 -31.01 -24.21
N LYS A 34 15.40 -30.15 -23.41
CA LYS A 34 15.01 -30.45 -22.01
C LYS A 34 13.51 -30.63 -21.79
N GLY A 35 12.69 -30.34 -22.81
CA GLY A 35 11.24 -30.50 -22.78
C GLY A 35 10.49 -29.32 -22.16
N ALA A 36 9.17 -29.33 -22.36
CA ALA A 36 8.28 -28.22 -22.00
C ALA A 36 8.17 -27.98 -20.48
N MET A 37 8.27 -29.01 -19.64
CA MET A 37 8.18 -28.85 -18.19
C MET A 37 9.37 -28.05 -17.64
N TRP A 38 10.58 -28.31 -18.14
CA TRP A 38 11.78 -27.57 -17.78
C TRP A 38 11.70 -26.10 -18.22
N PHE A 39 11.15 -25.85 -19.40
CA PHE A 39 10.89 -24.50 -19.92
C PHE A 39 9.99 -23.70 -18.95
N TRP A 40 8.81 -24.25 -18.59
CA TRP A 40 7.88 -23.56 -17.69
C TRP A 40 8.45 -23.36 -16.28
N LEU A 41 9.23 -24.32 -15.76
CA LEU A 41 9.90 -24.18 -14.46
C LEU A 41 10.93 -23.04 -14.49
N SER A 42 11.69 -22.91 -15.58
CA SER A 42 12.67 -21.84 -15.77
C SER A 42 12.01 -20.46 -15.88
N ILE A 43 10.91 -20.37 -16.63
CA ILE A 43 10.09 -19.15 -16.71
C ILE A 43 9.54 -18.79 -15.33
N ALA A 44 9.01 -19.75 -14.57
CA ALA A 44 8.52 -19.53 -13.22
C ALA A 44 9.65 -19.03 -12.29
N GLY A 45 10.85 -19.60 -12.39
CA GLY A 45 12.03 -19.16 -11.64
C GLY A 45 12.44 -17.72 -11.95
N VAL A 46 12.42 -17.32 -13.23
CA VAL A 46 12.68 -15.93 -13.63
C VAL A 46 11.59 -14.99 -13.11
N LEU A 47 10.32 -15.37 -13.24
CA LEU A 47 9.20 -14.57 -12.71
C LEU A 47 9.30 -14.41 -11.20
N LEU A 48 9.66 -15.48 -10.49
CA LEU A 48 9.88 -15.43 -9.04
C LEU A 48 11.06 -14.51 -8.71
N SER A 49 12.18 -14.61 -9.42
CA SER A 49 13.33 -13.71 -9.25
C SER A 49 12.99 -12.24 -9.54
N LEU A 50 12.08 -11.96 -10.47
CA LEU A 50 11.61 -10.60 -10.76
C LEU A 50 10.57 -10.10 -9.73
N CYS A 51 9.72 -10.99 -9.20
CA CYS A 51 8.57 -10.61 -8.39
C CYS A 51 8.78 -10.80 -6.88
N TRP A 52 9.77 -11.58 -6.42
CA TRP A 52 9.88 -11.97 -5.01
C TRP A 52 9.94 -10.77 -4.08
N ARG A 53 10.62 -9.68 -4.47
CA ARG A 53 10.66 -8.46 -3.65
C ARG A 53 9.28 -7.86 -3.44
N ARG A 54 8.43 -7.83 -4.47
CA ARG A 54 7.06 -7.29 -4.39
C ARG A 54 6.14 -8.22 -3.62
N VAL A 55 6.28 -9.53 -3.81
CA VAL A 55 5.51 -10.54 -3.06
C VAL A 55 5.87 -10.48 -1.58
N LEU A 56 7.17 -10.40 -1.27
CA LEU A 56 7.67 -10.22 0.09
C LEU A 56 7.16 -8.90 0.70
N ALA A 57 7.25 -7.80 -0.05
CA ALA A 57 6.75 -6.50 0.39
C ALA A 57 5.25 -6.56 0.72
N LEU A 58 4.44 -7.17 -0.14
CA LEU A 58 3.01 -7.34 0.08
C LEU A 58 2.73 -8.19 1.32
N ALA A 59 3.43 -9.32 1.50
CA ALA A 59 3.27 -10.17 2.66
C ALA A 59 3.61 -9.45 3.99
N VAL A 60 4.73 -8.72 4.02
CA VAL A 60 5.14 -7.93 5.19
C VAL A 60 4.13 -6.83 5.49
N VAL A 61 3.67 -6.11 4.47
CA VAL A 61 2.68 -5.04 4.62
C VAL A 61 1.35 -5.59 5.13
N LEU A 62 0.89 -6.73 4.62
CA LEU A 62 -0.35 -7.37 5.10
C LEU A 62 -0.26 -7.75 6.57
N TYR A 63 0.87 -8.35 6.98
CA TYR A 63 1.12 -8.69 8.37
C TYR A 63 1.12 -7.43 9.28
N MET A 64 1.86 -6.40 8.89
CA MET A 64 1.93 -5.13 9.63
C MET A 64 0.57 -4.43 9.70
N SER A 65 -0.19 -4.45 8.61
CA SER A 65 -1.52 -3.84 8.53
C SER A 65 -2.50 -4.56 9.46
N GLY A 66 -2.45 -5.90 9.51
CA GLY A 66 -3.29 -6.69 10.42
C GLY A 66 -2.98 -6.40 11.89
N TRP A 67 -1.69 -6.32 12.23
CA TRP A 67 -1.25 -5.98 13.58
C TRP A 67 -1.67 -4.56 14.01
N THR A 68 -1.50 -3.60 13.10
CA THR A 68 -1.88 -2.19 13.34
C THR A 68 -3.38 -2.04 13.45
N TYR A 69 -4.14 -2.72 12.58
CA TYR A 69 -5.60 -2.74 12.61
C TYR A 69 -6.13 -3.26 13.95
N ALA A 70 -5.58 -4.38 14.46
CA ALA A 70 -5.97 -4.93 15.75
C ALA A 70 -5.74 -3.94 16.91
N HIS A 71 -4.59 -3.26 16.93
CA HIS A 71 -4.27 -2.27 17.97
C HIS A 71 -5.12 -1.00 17.85
N PHE A 72 -5.32 -0.52 16.62
CA PHE A 72 -6.10 0.68 16.35
C PHE A 72 -7.57 0.47 16.70
N GLN A 73 -8.11 -0.70 16.36
CA GLN A 73 -9.46 -1.11 16.74
C GLN A 73 -9.62 -1.15 18.28
N MET A 74 -8.69 -1.78 19.00
CA MET A 74 -8.75 -1.81 20.48
C MET A 74 -8.74 -0.41 21.10
N MET A 75 -7.91 0.51 20.59
CA MET A 75 -7.86 1.89 21.07
C MET A 75 -9.17 2.63 20.78
N LEU A 76 -9.70 2.50 19.56
CA LEU A 76 -10.95 3.12 19.12
C LEU A 76 -12.16 2.66 19.92
N PHE A 77 -12.35 1.35 20.06
CA PHE A 77 -13.44 0.78 20.84
C PHE A 77 -13.30 1.12 22.33
N GLY A 78 -12.07 1.17 22.85
CA GLY A 78 -11.79 1.58 24.22
C GLY A 78 -12.14 3.04 24.53
N ILE A 79 -11.97 3.94 23.56
CA ILE A 79 -12.33 5.36 23.69
C ILE A 79 -13.85 5.55 23.50
N HIS A 80 -14.44 4.93 22.47
CA HIS A 80 -15.87 5.02 22.19
C HIS A 80 -16.74 4.46 23.32
N SER A 81 -16.30 3.38 23.98
CA SER A 81 -17.03 2.79 25.11
C SER A 81 -16.89 3.57 26.42
N ARG A 82 -15.96 4.53 26.51
CA ARG A 82 -15.71 5.29 27.74
C ARG A 82 -16.19 6.74 27.70
N HIS A 83 -16.45 7.34 26.54
CA HIS A 83 -16.77 8.77 26.43
C HIS A 83 -18.05 9.05 25.62
N HIS A 84 -18.87 9.96 26.18
CA HIS A 84 -20.03 10.67 25.60
C HIS A 84 -19.65 11.44 24.30
N PRO A 85 -20.60 12.08 23.56
CA PRO A 85 -20.56 12.20 22.09
C PRO A 85 -19.21 12.71 21.56
N MET A 86 -18.69 12.03 20.53
CA MET A 86 -17.39 12.34 19.94
C MET A 86 -17.34 13.81 19.53
N GLU A 87 -16.45 14.56 20.18
CA GLU A 87 -16.14 15.92 19.78
C GLU A 87 -15.51 15.90 18.38
N VAL A 88 -15.81 16.89 17.53
CA VAL A 88 -15.44 16.91 16.09
C VAL A 88 -13.94 16.68 15.85
N TRP A 89 -13.08 17.07 16.78
CA TRP A 89 -11.63 16.86 16.68
C TRP A 89 -11.20 15.39 16.79
N VAL A 90 -11.98 14.54 17.46
CA VAL A 90 -11.70 13.09 17.55
C VAL A 90 -11.79 12.46 16.16
N GLU A 91 -12.82 12.78 15.39
CA GLU A 91 -12.97 12.28 14.02
C GLU A 91 -11.82 12.73 13.10
N ALA A 92 -11.40 13.99 13.23
CA ALA A 92 -10.27 14.52 12.48
C ALA A 92 -8.96 13.79 12.83
N LEU A 93 -8.70 13.52 14.12
CA LEU A 93 -7.53 12.75 14.56
C LEU A 93 -7.57 11.31 14.08
N LEU A 94 -8.76 10.69 14.02
CA LEU A 94 -8.92 9.33 13.50
C LEU A 94 -8.65 9.25 12.00
N MET A 95 -9.15 10.22 11.23
CA MET A 95 -8.81 10.32 9.80
C MET A 95 -7.32 10.55 9.59
N LEU A 96 -6.71 11.42 10.41
CA LEU A 96 -5.27 11.67 10.36
C LEU A 96 -4.47 10.40 10.67
N ALA A 97 -4.88 9.63 11.68
CA ALA A 97 -4.25 8.37 12.03
C ALA A 97 -4.41 7.31 10.93
N PHE A 98 -5.58 7.22 10.32
CA PHE A 98 -5.81 6.34 9.18
C PHE A 98 -4.89 6.68 7.99
N VAL A 99 -4.76 7.98 7.65
CA VAL A 99 -3.80 8.44 6.65
C VAL A 99 -2.36 8.10 7.06
N GLY A 100 -2.00 8.28 8.33
CA GLY A 100 -0.71 7.89 8.88
C GLY A 100 -0.41 6.41 8.67
N ILE A 101 -1.37 5.52 8.92
CA ILE A 101 -1.25 4.07 8.69
C ILE A 101 -0.99 3.77 7.21
N LEU A 102 -1.73 4.41 6.29
CA LEU A 102 -1.52 4.26 4.86
C LEU A 102 -0.10 4.69 4.43
N LEU A 103 0.42 5.78 5.00
CA LEU A 103 1.78 6.23 4.74
C LEU A 103 2.82 5.22 5.24
N TRP A 104 2.64 4.64 6.42
CA TRP A 104 3.51 3.58 6.94
C TRP A 104 3.47 2.32 6.07
N ILE A 105 2.29 1.93 5.59
CA ILE A 105 2.13 0.83 4.63
C ILE A 105 2.91 1.11 3.34
N MET A 106 2.75 2.31 2.77
CA MET A 106 3.48 2.72 1.56
C MET A 106 5.00 2.75 1.80
N LEU A 107 5.45 3.20 2.97
CA LEU A 107 6.86 3.25 3.33
C LEU A 107 7.47 1.85 3.35
N VAL A 108 6.85 0.90 4.05
CA VAL A 108 7.34 -0.49 4.14
C VAL A 108 7.33 -1.14 2.76
N TYR A 109 6.24 -0.96 1.99
CA TYR A 109 6.14 -1.47 0.64
C TYR A 109 7.24 -0.91 -0.27
N GLY A 110 7.42 0.42 -0.26
CA GLY A 110 8.36 1.14 -1.09
C GLY A 110 9.82 0.81 -0.75
N ALA A 111 10.14 0.73 0.55
CA ALA A 111 11.47 0.38 1.03
C ALA A 111 11.90 -1.03 0.59
N ILE A 112 11.00 -2.01 0.60
CA ILE A 112 11.31 -3.39 0.16
C ILE A 112 11.32 -3.48 -1.37
N SER A 113 10.36 -2.85 -2.05
CA SER A 113 10.16 -3.00 -3.50
C SER A 113 11.15 -2.17 -4.33
N TYR A 114 11.42 -0.92 -3.91
CA TYR A 114 12.21 0.06 -4.66
C TYR A 114 13.49 0.49 -3.92
N GLY A 115 13.60 0.22 -2.62
CA GLY A 115 14.75 0.57 -1.81
C GLY A 115 14.59 1.92 -1.09
N ILE A 116 15.29 2.10 0.04
CA ILE A 116 15.20 3.30 0.87
C ILE A 116 15.77 4.58 0.22
N ARG A 117 16.60 4.41 -0.82
CA ARG A 117 17.18 5.53 -1.58
C ARG A 117 16.21 6.11 -2.61
N ASP A 118 15.10 5.43 -2.87
CA ASP A 118 14.07 5.92 -3.78
C ASP A 118 13.41 7.19 -3.22
N ARG A 119 13.24 8.21 -4.09
CA ARG A 119 12.75 9.52 -3.68
C ARG A 119 11.31 9.50 -3.17
N ALA A 120 10.45 8.66 -3.75
CA ALA A 120 9.07 8.51 -3.28
C ALA A 120 9.05 7.84 -1.90
N THR A 121 9.91 6.85 -1.67
CA THR A 121 10.06 6.21 -0.36
C THR A 121 10.57 7.18 0.71
N GLN A 122 11.56 8.02 0.39
CA GLN A 122 12.06 9.06 1.30
C GLN A 122 10.99 10.11 1.65
N MET A 123 10.24 10.57 0.65
CA MET A 123 9.13 11.51 0.89
C MET A 123 8.03 10.88 1.73
N THR A 124 7.71 9.60 1.47
CA THR A 124 6.74 8.85 2.29
C THR A 124 7.21 8.76 3.74
N LEU A 125 8.51 8.50 3.98
CA LEU A 125 9.09 8.50 5.33
C LEU A 125 8.93 9.85 6.03
N LEU A 126 9.28 10.95 5.36
CA LEU A 126 9.17 12.30 5.95
C LEU A 126 7.72 12.61 6.37
N TRP A 127 6.77 12.34 5.49
CA TRP A 127 5.34 12.55 5.79
C TRP A 127 4.83 11.59 6.87
N ALA A 128 5.24 10.33 6.87
CA ALA A 128 4.85 9.36 7.90
C ALA A 128 5.34 9.78 9.28
N VAL A 129 6.61 10.21 9.41
CA VAL A 129 7.20 10.70 10.66
C VAL A 129 6.48 11.97 11.12
N LEU A 130 6.19 12.89 10.21
CA LEU A 130 5.50 14.14 10.53
C LEU A 130 4.08 13.88 11.03
N MET A 131 3.30 13.05 10.33
CA MET A 131 1.94 12.68 10.74
C MET A 131 1.94 11.96 12.09
N THR A 132 2.89 11.04 12.29
CA THR A 132 3.06 10.34 13.57
C THR A 132 3.38 11.32 14.69
N SER A 133 4.26 12.30 14.45
CA SER A 133 4.61 13.33 15.43
C SER A 133 3.40 14.19 15.80
N ILE A 134 2.57 14.57 14.83
CA ILE A 134 1.32 15.30 15.08
C ILE A 134 0.40 14.44 15.96
N ILE A 135 0.18 13.17 15.61
CA ILE A 135 -0.73 12.27 16.34
C ILE A 135 -0.29 12.07 17.80
N PHE A 136 1.00 11.92 18.08
CA PHE A 136 1.49 11.67 19.45
C PHE A 136 1.70 12.95 20.28
N PHE A 137 2.02 14.08 19.64
CA PHE A 137 2.38 15.31 20.34
C PHE A 137 1.38 16.46 20.15
N TRP A 138 0.17 16.21 19.62
CA TRP A 138 -0.84 17.25 19.36
C TRP A 138 -1.20 18.09 20.58
N LEU A 139 -1.16 17.51 21.80
CA LEU A 139 -1.43 18.22 23.05
C LEU A 139 -0.37 19.27 23.40
N LYS A 140 0.83 19.20 22.81
CA LYS A 140 1.90 20.17 23.02
C LYS A 140 1.86 21.20 21.88
N PRO A 141 1.33 22.42 22.11
CA PRO A 141 1.11 23.40 21.05
C PRO A 141 2.40 23.82 20.34
N THR A 142 3.53 23.82 21.06
CA THR A 142 4.85 24.11 20.49
C THR A 142 5.29 23.06 19.47
N VAL A 143 5.09 21.78 19.78
CA VAL A 143 5.42 20.66 18.88
C VAL A 143 4.47 20.66 17.68
N LEU A 144 3.18 20.92 17.90
CA LEU A 144 2.18 21.01 16.84
C LEU A 144 2.52 22.15 15.87
N ALA A 145 2.81 23.35 16.38
CA ALA A 145 3.20 24.50 15.56
C ALA A 145 4.47 24.22 14.74
N ALA A 146 5.48 23.59 15.34
CA ALA A 146 6.69 23.17 14.64
C ALA A 146 6.40 22.14 13.53
N CYS A 147 5.53 21.15 13.80
CA CYS A 147 5.13 20.16 12.80
C CYS A 147 4.36 20.80 11.64
N LEU A 148 3.45 21.74 11.91
CA LEU A 148 2.71 22.46 10.87
C LEU A 148 3.65 23.31 10.01
N ALA A 149 4.60 24.02 10.62
CA ALA A 149 5.62 24.76 9.89
C ALA A 149 6.47 23.84 8.99
N LEU A 150 6.91 22.69 9.51
CA LEU A 150 7.64 21.68 8.73
C LEU A 150 6.78 21.09 7.60
N ALA A 151 5.49 20.87 7.82
CA ALA A 151 4.56 20.41 6.79
C ALA A 151 4.50 21.39 5.62
N LEU A 152 4.39 22.69 5.92
CA LEU A 152 4.34 23.75 4.92
C LEU A 152 5.66 23.85 4.15
N ILE A 153 6.80 23.77 4.84
CA ILE A 153 8.12 23.78 4.20
C ILE A 153 8.30 22.57 3.29
N LEU A 154 7.89 21.37 3.75
CA LEU A 154 7.95 20.15 2.95
C LEU A 154 7.03 20.21 1.73
N ALA A 155 5.81 20.72 1.89
CA ALA A 155 4.88 20.93 0.78
C ALA A 155 5.44 21.92 -0.24
N TRP A 156 5.98 23.05 0.23
CA TRP A 156 6.60 24.06 -0.62
C TRP A 156 7.83 23.52 -1.37
N SER A 157 8.73 22.84 -0.66
CA SER A 157 9.92 22.19 -1.23
C SER A 157 9.52 21.12 -2.24
N SER A 158 8.45 20.38 -1.96
CA SER A 158 7.89 19.39 -2.87
C SER A 158 7.37 20.02 -4.16
N MET A 159 6.70 21.16 -4.05
CA MET A 159 6.25 21.95 -5.19
C MET A 159 7.38 22.67 -5.92
N SER A 160 8.61 22.74 -5.41
CA SER A 160 9.68 23.51 -6.07
C SER A 160 10.53 22.67 -7.03
N ASN A 161 10.74 21.39 -6.72
CA ASN A 161 11.56 20.49 -7.52
C ASN A 161 10.68 19.48 -8.29
N LEU A 162 10.91 19.33 -9.60
CA LEU A 162 10.16 18.41 -10.47
C LEU A 162 10.15 16.96 -9.95
N GLU A 163 11.29 16.48 -9.44
CA GLU A 163 11.40 15.14 -8.87
C GLU A 163 10.52 14.97 -7.64
N ASN A 164 10.52 15.99 -6.77
CA ASN A 164 9.69 15.97 -5.56
C ASN A 164 8.19 16.11 -5.91
N ARG A 165 7.83 16.89 -6.94
CA ARG A 165 6.45 16.99 -7.45
C ARG A 165 5.94 15.63 -7.90
N ARG A 166 6.77 14.87 -8.64
CA ARG A 166 6.44 13.50 -9.08
C ARG A 166 6.25 12.57 -7.89
N ALA A 167 7.18 12.57 -6.93
CA ALA A 167 7.06 11.79 -5.71
C ALA A 167 5.79 12.12 -4.91
N MET A 168 5.45 13.40 -4.79
CA MET A 168 4.24 13.86 -4.10
C MET A 168 2.96 13.51 -4.84
N LEU A 169 2.99 13.49 -6.17
CA LEU A 169 1.88 13.01 -6.97
C LEU A 169 1.63 11.51 -6.73
N VAL A 170 2.68 10.70 -6.68
CA VAL A 170 2.57 9.27 -6.30
C VAL A 170 1.96 9.16 -4.89
N LEU A 171 2.46 9.93 -3.93
CA LEU A 171 2.00 9.89 -2.55
C LEU A 171 0.52 10.29 -2.40
N THR A 172 0.13 11.42 -2.97
CA THR A 172 -1.24 11.95 -2.87
C THR A 172 -2.25 11.05 -3.56
N THR A 173 -1.95 10.57 -4.78
CA THR A 173 -2.84 9.65 -5.52
C THR A 173 -2.98 8.31 -4.82
N THR A 174 -1.90 7.76 -4.27
CA THR A 174 -1.93 6.50 -3.53
C THR A 174 -2.69 6.66 -2.21
N THR A 175 -2.46 7.76 -1.49
CA THR A 175 -3.18 8.06 -0.24
C THR A 175 -4.67 8.23 -0.49
N ALA A 176 -5.05 9.00 -1.52
CA ALA A 176 -6.46 9.17 -1.88
C ALA A 176 -7.12 7.84 -2.24
N ALA A 177 -6.45 6.98 -3.02
CA ALA A 177 -6.96 5.65 -3.34
C ALA A 177 -7.09 4.75 -2.09
N GLY A 178 -6.12 4.80 -1.18
CA GLY A 178 -6.16 4.11 0.12
C GLY A 178 -7.32 4.60 1.00
N VAL A 179 -7.57 5.91 1.04
CA VAL A 179 -8.68 6.53 1.77
C VAL A 179 -10.03 6.11 1.19
N VAL A 180 -10.21 6.26 -0.12
CA VAL A 180 -11.46 5.85 -0.79
C VAL A 180 -11.72 4.35 -0.60
N SER A 181 -10.70 3.51 -0.78
CA SER A 181 -10.84 2.07 -0.54
C SER A 181 -11.14 1.74 0.92
N GLY A 182 -10.55 2.46 1.88
CA GLY A 182 -10.86 2.35 3.30
C GLY A 182 -12.31 2.70 3.64
N PHE A 183 -12.85 3.77 3.07
CA PHE A 183 -14.25 4.16 3.24
C PHE A 183 -15.22 3.14 2.64
N VAL A 184 -14.96 2.69 1.41
CA VAL A 184 -15.76 1.64 0.77
C VAL A 184 -15.70 0.36 1.60
N ALA A 185 -14.52 0.02 2.11
CA ALA A 185 -14.34 -1.13 2.98
C ALA A 185 -15.15 -1.01 4.28
N ALA A 186 -15.06 0.13 4.97
CA ALA A 186 -15.82 0.38 6.20
C ALA A 186 -17.34 0.33 5.95
N TYR A 187 -17.80 0.93 4.84
CA TYR A 187 -19.20 0.91 4.44
C TYR A 187 -19.72 -0.51 4.17
N VAL A 188 -19.00 -1.29 3.36
CA VAL A 188 -19.36 -2.69 3.07
C VAL A 188 -19.29 -3.54 4.34
N GLY A 189 -18.28 -3.34 5.18
CA GLY A 189 -18.14 -4.02 6.47
C GLY A 189 -19.30 -3.75 7.41
N GLY A 190 -19.72 -2.48 7.54
CA GLY A 190 -20.88 -2.11 8.35
C GLY A 190 -22.18 -2.71 7.83
N HIS A 191 -22.41 -2.68 6.51
CA HIS A 191 -23.58 -3.33 5.90
C HIS A 191 -23.58 -4.84 6.10
N TYR A 192 -22.42 -5.49 5.96
CA TYR A 192 -22.27 -6.92 6.17
C TYR A 192 -22.54 -7.30 7.63
N GLN A 193 -22.02 -6.52 8.60
CA GLN A 193 -22.31 -6.73 10.02
C GLN A 193 -23.80 -6.62 10.33
N ASN A 194 -24.47 -5.58 9.80
CA ASN A 194 -25.91 -5.39 9.97
C ASN A 194 -26.73 -6.52 9.33
N PHE A 195 -26.27 -7.06 8.19
CA PHE A 195 -26.93 -8.18 7.52
C PHE A 195 -26.79 -9.49 8.28
N VAL A 196 -25.56 -9.82 8.73
CA VAL A 196 -25.28 -11.06 9.46
C VAL A 196 -25.98 -11.05 10.82
N ASN A 197 -26.10 -9.88 11.44
CA ASN A 197 -26.72 -9.77 12.74
C ASN A 197 -27.50 -8.44 12.90
N PRO A 198 -28.81 -8.42 12.60
CA PRO A 198 -29.64 -7.23 12.73
C PRO A 198 -30.03 -6.88 14.18
N GLY A 199 -29.61 -7.68 15.17
CA GLY A 199 -29.93 -7.48 16.59
C GLY A 199 -28.81 -6.86 17.43
N PRO A 200 -29.12 -6.36 18.63
CA PRO A 200 -28.13 -5.81 19.57
C PRO A 200 -27.34 -6.93 20.24
N LEU A 201 -26.40 -7.55 19.52
CA LEU A 201 -25.41 -8.43 20.17
C LEU A 201 -24.44 -7.58 20.99
N GLY A 202 -23.98 -8.15 22.10
CA GLY A 202 -22.91 -7.53 22.87
C GLY A 202 -21.61 -7.48 22.04
N PRO A 203 -20.73 -6.48 22.26
CA PRO A 203 -19.47 -6.33 21.50
C PRO A 203 -18.57 -7.57 21.54
N LYS A 204 -18.71 -8.44 22.57
CA LYS A 204 -17.99 -9.71 22.67
C LYS A 204 -18.49 -10.79 21.71
N GLU A 205 -19.80 -10.87 21.49
CA GLU A 205 -20.42 -11.86 20.59
C GLU A 205 -20.16 -11.48 19.13
N LEU A 206 -20.16 -10.18 18.84
CA LEU A 206 -19.81 -9.64 17.52
C LEU A 206 -18.34 -9.93 17.15
N ALA A 207 -17.42 -9.78 18.10
CA ALA A 207 -16.00 -10.08 17.90
C ALA A 207 -15.71 -11.57 17.76
N ALA A 208 -16.52 -12.44 18.38
CA ALA A 208 -16.37 -13.88 18.31
C ALA A 208 -16.92 -14.49 17.01
N HIS A 209 -17.68 -13.74 16.22
CA HIS A 209 -18.29 -14.27 15.00
C HIS A 209 -17.25 -14.42 13.89
N PRO A 210 -16.93 -15.65 13.42
CA PRO A 210 -15.84 -15.90 12.48
C PRO A 210 -16.05 -15.17 11.15
N SER A 211 -17.30 -15.01 10.71
CA SER A 211 -17.59 -14.33 9.44
C SER A 211 -17.26 -12.83 9.48
N ILE A 212 -17.32 -12.21 10.67
CA ILE A 212 -16.99 -10.79 10.86
C ILE A 212 -15.47 -10.62 10.78
N VAL A 213 -14.70 -11.51 11.42
CA VAL A 213 -13.23 -11.52 11.30
C VAL A 213 -12.80 -11.70 9.84
N TRP A 214 -13.39 -12.66 9.12
CA TRP A 214 -13.13 -12.85 7.69
C TRP A 214 -13.48 -11.62 6.85
N GLY A 215 -14.62 -10.98 7.13
CA GLY A 215 -15.02 -9.72 6.50
C GLY A 215 -13.94 -8.65 6.64
N HIS A 216 -13.46 -8.40 7.86
CA HIS A 216 -12.39 -7.42 8.09
C HIS A 216 -11.08 -7.78 7.40
N ILE A 217 -10.70 -9.06 7.39
CA ILE A 217 -9.50 -9.53 6.68
C ILE A 217 -9.63 -9.26 5.16
N CYS A 218 -10.77 -9.58 4.55
CA CYS A 218 -11.01 -9.32 3.13
C CYS A 218 -10.96 -7.83 2.80
N LEU A 219 -11.52 -6.99 3.68
CA LEU A 219 -11.52 -5.54 3.52
C LEU A 219 -10.11 -4.95 3.68
N LEU A 220 -9.34 -5.41 4.66
CA LEU A 220 -7.94 -5.04 4.85
C LEU A 220 -7.10 -5.45 3.63
N LEU A 221 -7.28 -6.67 3.13
CA LEU A 221 -6.64 -7.16 1.91
C LEU A 221 -6.96 -6.26 0.72
N ALA A 222 -8.22 -5.84 0.55
CA ALA A 222 -8.62 -4.95 -0.53
C ALA A 222 -7.95 -3.57 -0.43
N VAL A 223 -7.88 -2.97 0.76
CA VAL A 223 -7.23 -1.67 0.99
C VAL A 223 -5.73 -1.78 0.71
N VAL A 224 -5.05 -2.78 1.27
CA VAL A 224 -3.61 -2.99 1.07
C VAL A 224 -3.30 -3.27 -0.39
N TRP A 225 -4.08 -4.13 -1.05
CA TRP A 225 -3.94 -4.44 -2.46
C TRP A 225 -4.11 -3.21 -3.35
N ASN A 226 -5.16 -2.41 -3.12
CA ASN A 226 -5.42 -1.21 -3.90
C ASN A 226 -4.28 -0.19 -3.71
N THR A 227 -3.91 0.09 -2.46
CA THR A 227 -2.85 1.03 -2.10
C THR A 227 -1.51 0.64 -2.74
N THR A 228 -1.08 -0.62 -2.60
CA THR A 228 0.20 -1.09 -3.17
C THR A 228 0.17 -1.13 -4.70
N THR A 229 -0.97 -1.47 -5.31
CA THR A 229 -1.15 -1.47 -6.77
C THR A 229 -1.07 -0.06 -7.35
N VAL A 230 -1.78 0.91 -6.75
CA VAL A 230 -1.74 2.31 -7.18
C VAL A 230 -0.34 2.87 -7.00
N TYR A 231 0.30 2.62 -5.85
CA TYR A 231 1.68 3.03 -5.60
C TYR A 231 2.63 2.51 -6.68
N SER A 232 2.56 1.20 -6.96
CA SER A 232 3.43 0.58 -7.96
C SER A 232 3.19 1.08 -9.38
N ARG A 233 1.95 1.37 -9.76
CA ARG A 233 1.61 1.89 -11.09
C ARG A 233 2.06 3.34 -11.25
N MET A 234 1.82 4.16 -10.24
CA MET A 234 2.18 5.58 -10.27
C MET A 234 3.70 5.74 -10.25
N HIS A 235 4.42 4.98 -9.41
CA HIS A 235 5.88 4.95 -9.40
C HIS A 235 6.47 4.52 -10.75
N GLY A 236 5.91 3.47 -11.35
CA GLY A 236 6.32 3.01 -12.69
C GLY A 236 6.08 4.04 -13.80
N ARG A 237 5.03 4.86 -13.70
CA ARG A 237 4.77 5.95 -14.66
C ARG A 237 5.76 7.10 -14.49
N THR A 238 6.01 7.52 -13.24
CA THR A 238 6.94 8.63 -12.97
C THR A 238 8.37 8.32 -13.37
N THR A 239 8.82 7.07 -13.18
CA THR A 239 10.17 6.64 -13.54
C THR A 239 10.38 6.54 -15.05
N ARG A 240 9.39 6.07 -15.82
CA ARG A 240 9.46 6.02 -17.29
C ARG A 240 9.57 7.40 -17.92
N ASN A 241 8.83 8.38 -17.41
CA ASN A 241 8.85 9.74 -17.94
C ASN A 241 10.23 10.38 -17.76
N THR A 242 10.93 10.12 -16.66
CA THR A 242 12.29 10.63 -16.42
C THR A 242 13.30 10.06 -17.43
N LEU A 243 13.14 8.80 -17.85
CA LEU A 243 14.03 8.20 -18.84
C LEU A 243 13.80 8.76 -20.25
N ALA A 244 12.57 9.14 -20.59
CA ALA A 244 12.24 9.71 -21.90
C ALA A 244 12.68 11.17 -22.07
N GLU A 245 12.80 11.93 -20.98
CA GLU A 245 13.27 13.34 -21.00
C GLU A 245 14.81 13.45 -21.06
N GLY A 246 15.53 12.37 -20.78
CA GLY A 246 17.00 12.33 -20.77
C GLY A 246 17.65 11.78 -22.04
N SER A 247 16.86 11.44 -23.07
CA SER A 247 17.30 10.94 -24.38
C SER A 247 17.05 11.97 -25.47
#